data_AF-A0A9W8FAE1-F1
#
_entry.id   AF-A0A9W8FAE1-F1
#
_cell.length_a   1.000
_cell.length_b   1.000
_cell.length_c   1.000
_cell.angle_alpha   90.00
_cell.angle_beta   90.00
_cell.angle_gamma   90.00
#
_symmetry.space_group_name_H-M   'P 1'
#
loop_
_entity.id
_entity.type
_entity.pdbx_description
1 polymer ?
#
loop_
_entity_poly.entity_id
_entity_poly.type
_entity_poly.pdbx_seq_one_letter_code
_entity_poly.pdbx_strand_id
1 'polypeptide(L)'
;MTSNYIGEDGGWLPDSVPYKVRAGVLLTILGLHIIYAIIILMLFIIKARDRHSGLAQRSVALVTFQTVALFCVGSAGLISTSIPRWPCFLRLWLINIGDALLFASIAARAIQHIVVSNVHTLTNKIASNNYSGFKGVAQHNINSAYMTQTTRPMRSASQSSMFSNTGFDSETNHLHVSGALGRSNTGRSEKKRTMELTNPMQGSDMHMQSESDLKLYRKLKRYTRWQRYVSDKALSLFLVGHILAMGTLSLITNIVDDQFSLKPLSVRCTIMWGFLPVVGVDGFYVVFILPILLVKCWSLKDAFGIRNDLLISIIIGTICLILTIVWETALYQVAEQWSGWFFSWVCAIVLHTTSLAIPLWSAMRHSRDVLHRMHGADALAPVGMDGTSMAAVIANAAGGTDMGRRAEFNSILADPYEYRFFCDFAASCFCSEMTAFIDEYQSLKSLTVIALGSEDIWREDADQLDPGYMSRMASNIDSGISYLALANRDHPNAKALRLQTPPTVCILETARAVYPQYDLSEVTPFPVASMDKLVAMFSVFINSNSYTAVSLPSAMVLRIRERLGRSQLTLTIFDEIKDEVLNMLYFDVFTRYAKRK
;
A
#
# COMPACT_ATOMS: atom_id res chain seq x y z
N MET A 1 -61.28 -11.37 12.99
CA MET A 1 -61.25 -9.95 12.56
C MET A 1 -60.09 -9.60 11.60
N THR A 2 -59.09 -10.46 11.40
CA THR A 2 -57.95 -10.20 10.47
C THR A 2 -58.22 -10.52 9.00
N SER A 3 -59.29 -11.25 8.67
CA SER A 3 -59.61 -11.67 7.30
C SER A 3 -60.03 -10.53 6.36
N ASN A 4 -60.36 -9.34 6.86
CA ASN A 4 -60.86 -8.23 6.03
C ASN A 4 -59.75 -7.40 5.35
N TYR A 5 -58.46 -7.71 5.59
CA TYR A 5 -57.34 -6.88 5.10
C TYR A 5 -56.50 -7.53 4.00
N ILE A 6 -56.73 -8.82 3.72
CA ILE A 6 -56.01 -9.61 2.73
C ILE A 6 -56.90 -9.72 1.49
N GLY A 7 -56.39 -9.29 0.34
CA GLY A 7 -57.06 -9.43 -0.95
C GLY A 7 -57.14 -10.88 -1.40
N GLU A 8 -57.92 -11.15 -2.45
CA GLU A 8 -58.00 -12.49 -3.06
C GLU A 8 -56.65 -13.00 -3.57
N ASP A 9 -55.69 -12.09 -3.81
CA ASP A 9 -54.33 -12.37 -4.23
C ASP A 9 -53.36 -12.62 -3.07
N GLY A 10 -53.85 -12.75 -1.83
CA GLY A 10 -52.99 -12.95 -0.64
C GLY A 10 -52.23 -11.69 -0.20
N GLY A 11 -52.31 -10.61 -0.98
CA GLY A 11 -51.65 -9.34 -0.70
C GLY A 11 -52.45 -8.45 0.26
N TRP A 12 -51.75 -7.55 0.94
CA TRP A 12 -52.41 -6.51 1.73
C TRP A 12 -53.14 -5.53 0.80
N LEU A 13 -54.40 -5.23 1.10
CA LEU A 13 -55.13 -4.16 0.40
C LEU A 13 -54.38 -2.83 0.55
N PRO A 14 -54.14 -2.06 -0.54
CA PRO A 14 -53.36 -0.81 -0.49
C PRO A 14 -53.90 0.22 0.50
N ASP A 15 -55.20 0.21 0.77
CA ASP A 15 -55.84 1.12 1.71
C ASP A 15 -55.82 0.66 3.17
N SER A 16 -55.40 -0.59 3.41
CA SER A 16 -55.34 -1.15 4.76
C SER A 16 -54.29 -0.44 5.64
N VAL A 17 -54.61 -0.29 6.93
CA VAL A 17 -53.70 0.31 7.91
C VAL A 17 -52.36 -0.45 7.98
N PRO A 18 -52.31 -1.79 8.03
CA PRO A 18 -51.05 -2.54 8.09
C PRO A 18 -50.14 -2.29 6.88
N TYR A 19 -50.73 -2.16 5.68
CA TYR A 19 -49.99 -1.82 4.47
C TYR A 19 -49.30 -0.45 4.61
N LYS A 20 -50.05 0.58 5.00
CA LYS A 20 -49.53 1.95 5.15
C LYS A 20 -48.43 2.04 6.20
N VAL A 21 -48.61 1.36 7.34
CA VAL A 21 -47.60 1.30 8.41
C VAL A 21 -46.32 0.63 7.91
N ARG A 22 -46.44 -0.56 7.29
CA ARG A 22 -45.29 -1.29 6.76
C ARG A 22 -44.54 -0.49 5.70
N ALA A 23 -45.26 0.06 4.72
CA ALA A 23 -44.66 0.86 3.65
C ALA A 23 -43.94 2.08 4.23
N GLY A 24 -44.57 2.79 5.18
CA GLY A 24 -43.95 3.92 5.88
C GLY A 24 -42.66 3.55 6.60
N VAL A 25 -42.66 2.44 7.35
CA VAL A 25 -41.45 1.96 8.06
C VAL A 25 -40.34 1.59 7.08
N LEU A 26 -40.62 0.80 6.05
CA LEU A 26 -39.61 0.35 5.09
C LEU A 26 -39.07 1.49 4.22
N LEU A 27 -39.92 2.44 3.82
CA LEU A 27 -39.47 3.65 3.10
C LEU A 27 -38.62 4.56 3.99
N THR A 28 -38.91 4.63 5.29
CA THR A 28 -38.05 5.33 6.26
C THR A 28 -36.70 4.65 6.38
N ILE A 29 -36.67 3.31 6.48
CA ILE A 29 -35.43 2.52 6.48
C ILE A 29 -34.64 2.73 5.18
N LEU A 30 -35.32 2.79 4.03
CA LEU A 30 -34.70 3.11 2.75
C LEU A 30 -34.06 4.49 2.76
N GLY A 31 -34.75 5.51 3.27
CA GLY A 31 -34.19 6.86 3.42
C GLY A 31 -32.91 6.86 4.26
N LEU A 32 -32.93 6.17 5.40
CA LEU A 32 -31.74 6.01 6.25
C LEU A 32 -30.61 5.24 5.55
N HIS A 33 -30.94 4.18 4.81
CA HIS A 33 -29.98 3.40 4.03
C HIS A 33 -29.29 4.26 2.96
N ILE A 34 -30.05 5.08 2.22
CA ILE A 34 -29.53 5.99 1.21
C ILE A 34 -28.55 6.99 1.85
N ILE A 35 -28.95 7.63 2.95
CA ILE A 35 -28.10 8.59 3.67
C ILE A 35 -26.82 7.91 4.16
N TYR A 36 -26.95 6.73 4.79
CA TYR A 36 -25.81 5.95 5.27
C TYR A 36 -24.82 5.61 4.15
N ALA A 37 -25.34 5.09 3.02
CA ALA A 37 -24.50 4.68 1.89
C ALA A 37 -23.74 5.87 1.30
N ILE A 38 -24.42 7.00 1.07
CA ILE A 38 -23.81 8.21 0.51
C ILE A 38 -22.76 8.80 1.45
N ILE A 39 -23.09 8.98 2.74
CA ILE A 39 -22.15 9.60 3.70
C ILE A 39 -20.88 8.75 3.82
N ILE A 40 -21.03 7.44 4.01
CA ILE A 40 -19.87 6.56 4.19
C ILE A 40 -19.03 6.48 2.91
N LEU A 41 -19.66 6.42 1.73
CA LEU A 41 -18.93 6.45 0.46
C LEU A 41 -18.18 7.77 0.27
N MET A 42 -18.81 8.91 0.56
CA MET A 42 -18.17 10.23 0.44
C MET A 42 -16.98 10.37 1.38
N LEU A 43 -17.13 10.00 2.66
CA LEU A 43 -16.03 10.01 3.61
C LEU A 43 -14.91 9.05 3.21
N PHE A 44 -15.25 7.88 2.68
CA PHE A 44 -14.29 6.92 2.15
C PHE A 44 -13.50 7.52 0.98
N ILE A 45 -14.15 8.15 -0.01
CA ILE A 45 -13.48 8.76 -1.17
C ILE A 45 -12.57 9.91 -0.72
N ILE A 46 -13.06 10.78 0.18
CA ILE A 46 -12.27 11.89 0.72
C ILE A 46 -11.02 11.37 1.43
N LYS A 47 -11.18 10.36 2.30
CA LYS A 47 -10.04 9.83 3.06
C LYS A 47 -9.11 8.97 2.20
N ALA A 48 -9.62 8.23 1.22
CA ALA A 48 -8.79 7.45 0.32
C ALA A 48 -7.96 8.31 -0.66
N ARG A 49 -8.32 9.58 -0.85
CA ARG A 49 -7.49 10.55 -1.58
C ARG A 49 -6.20 10.88 -0.84
N ASP A 50 -6.16 10.70 0.47
CA ASP A 50 -4.96 10.82 1.28
C ASP A 50 -4.04 9.63 1.01
N ARG A 51 -2.96 9.87 0.25
CA ARG A 51 -1.99 8.84 -0.18
C ARG A 51 -1.34 8.11 1.00
N HIS A 52 -1.33 8.72 2.17
CA HIS A 52 -0.71 8.17 3.38
C HIS A 52 -1.69 7.36 4.23
N SER A 53 -2.97 7.36 3.86
CA SER A 53 -3.95 6.50 4.51
C SER A 53 -3.76 5.06 4.04
N GLY A 54 -3.88 4.09 4.94
CA GLY A 54 -3.96 2.67 4.56
C GLY A 54 -5.13 2.35 3.60
N LEU A 55 -6.09 3.28 3.45
CA LEU A 55 -7.16 3.18 2.45
C LEU A 55 -6.65 3.38 1.01
N ALA A 56 -5.57 4.13 0.81
CA ALA A 56 -4.99 4.35 -0.52
C ALA A 56 -4.47 3.05 -1.16
N GLN A 57 -4.21 2.03 -0.36
CA GLN A 57 -3.83 0.71 -0.86
C GLN A 57 -5.01 -0.11 -1.40
N ARG A 58 -6.25 0.32 -1.11
CA ARG A 58 -7.46 -0.28 -1.67
C ARG A 58 -7.79 0.41 -2.99
N SER A 59 -8.23 -0.37 -3.97
CA SER A 59 -8.74 0.18 -5.23
C SER A 59 -10.03 0.97 -4.99
N VAL A 60 -9.91 2.31 -4.95
CA VAL A 60 -11.05 3.20 -4.71
C VAL A 60 -12.13 2.98 -5.77
N ALA A 61 -11.74 2.86 -7.04
CA ALA A 61 -12.68 2.68 -8.15
C ALA A 61 -13.48 1.38 -8.01
N LEU A 62 -12.83 0.25 -7.76
CA LEU A 62 -13.52 -1.05 -7.63
C LEU A 62 -14.43 -1.10 -6.40
N VAL A 63 -13.98 -0.51 -5.29
CA VAL A 63 -14.81 -0.37 -4.09
C VAL A 63 -16.04 0.50 -4.38
N THR A 64 -15.89 1.61 -5.11
CA THR A 64 -17.03 2.45 -5.51
C THR A 64 -18.02 1.70 -6.41
N PHE A 65 -17.55 0.92 -7.39
CA PHE A 65 -18.46 0.10 -8.21
C PHE A 65 -19.23 -0.92 -7.36
N GLN A 66 -18.56 -1.57 -6.42
CA GLN A 66 -19.22 -2.46 -5.47
C GLN A 66 -20.24 -1.70 -4.62
N THR A 67 -19.92 -0.51 -4.10
CA THR A 67 -20.86 0.31 -3.34
C THR A 67 -22.12 0.67 -4.13
N VAL A 68 -21.95 1.07 -5.39
CA VAL A 68 -23.07 1.40 -6.27
C VAL A 68 -23.93 0.16 -6.52
N ALA A 69 -23.31 -1.00 -6.73
CA ALA A 69 -24.03 -2.27 -6.87
C ALA A 69 -24.84 -2.61 -5.61
N LEU A 70 -24.21 -2.55 -4.42
CA LEU A 70 -24.88 -2.77 -3.14
C LEU A 70 -26.04 -1.80 -2.91
N PHE A 71 -25.86 -0.54 -3.29
CA PHE A 71 -26.92 0.46 -3.22
C PHE A 71 -28.11 0.12 -4.13
N CYS A 72 -27.84 -0.26 -5.39
CA CYS A 72 -28.89 -0.66 -6.34
C CYS A 72 -29.67 -1.87 -5.84
N VAL A 73 -28.96 -2.95 -5.45
CA VAL A 73 -29.56 -4.20 -4.98
C VAL A 73 -30.28 -4.01 -3.64
N GLY A 74 -29.65 -3.32 -2.68
CA GLY A 74 -30.25 -3.05 -1.38
C GLY A 74 -31.50 -2.17 -1.47
N SER A 75 -31.46 -1.13 -2.32
CA SER A 75 -32.64 -0.29 -2.58
C SER A 75 -33.73 -1.09 -3.29
N ALA A 76 -33.40 -1.88 -4.30
CA ALA A 76 -34.38 -2.74 -4.97
C ALA A 76 -35.03 -3.72 -4.00
N GLY A 77 -34.27 -4.32 -3.08
CA GLY A 77 -34.78 -5.22 -2.06
C GLY A 77 -35.74 -4.55 -1.09
N LEU A 78 -35.38 -3.38 -0.57
CA LEU A 78 -36.27 -2.61 0.30
C LEU A 78 -37.53 -2.15 -0.41
N ILE A 79 -37.42 -1.67 -1.65
CA ILE A 79 -38.59 -1.16 -2.38
C ILE A 79 -39.51 -2.31 -2.81
N SER A 80 -38.95 -3.43 -3.27
CA SER A 80 -39.74 -4.64 -3.56
C SER A 80 -40.47 -5.16 -2.31
N THR A 81 -39.90 -4.91 -1.12
CA THR A 81 -40.53 -5.25 0.14
C THR A 81 -41.56 -4.22 0.59
N SER A 82 -41.40 -2.94 0.26
CA SER A 82 -42.30 -1.86 0.71
C SER A 82 -43.51 -1.67 -0.20
N ILE A 83 -43.33 -1.83 -1.51
CA ILE A 83 -44.35 -1.59 -2.54
C ILE A 83 -44.50 -2.87 -3.38
N PRO A 84 -45.54 -3.69 -3.15
CA PRO A 84 -45.78 -4.92 -3.90
C PRO A 84 -46.00 -4.68 -5.40
N ARG A 85 -46.55 -3.51 -5.77
CA ARG A 85 -46.87 -3.11 -7.15
C ARG A 85 -45.82 -2.14 -7.73
N TRP A 86 -44.55 -2.49 -7.61
CA TRP A 86 -43.46 -1.72 -8.21
C TRP A 86 -43.26 -2.12 -9.70
N PRO A 87 -42.85 -1.19 -10.58
CA PRO A 87 -42.64 -1.48 -12.00
C PRO A 87 -41.66 -2.63 -12.29
N CYS A 88 -42.10 -3.62 -13.08
CA CYS A 88 -41.28 -4.81 -13.34
C CYS A 88 -39.97 -4.49 -14.07
N PHE A 89 -39.98 -3.55 -15.00
CA PHE A 89 -38.75 -3.13 -15.68
C PHE A 89 -37.74 -2.56 -14.67
N LEU A 90 -38.16 -1.70 -13.72
CA LEU A 90 -37.22 -1.11 -12.77
C LEU A 90 -36.65 -2.16 -11.82
N ARG A 91 -37.45 -3.18 -11.49
CA ARG A 91 -37.03 -4.35 -10.71
C ARG A 91 -35.96 -5.12 -11.47
N LEU A 92 -36.24 -5.45 -12.73
CA LEU A 92 -35.34 -6.16 -13.63
C LEU A 92 -34.01 -5.41 -13.76
N TRP A 93 -34.01 -4.10 -14.04
CA TRP A 93 -32.79 -3.33 -14.25
C TRP A 93 -31.93 -3.23 -12.99
N LEU A 94 -32.51 -2.89 -11.84
CA LEU A 94 -31.73 -2.73 -10.61
C LEU A 94 -31.13 -4.04 -10.13
N ILE A 95 -31.85 -5.15 -10.28
CA ILE A 95 -31.36 -6.48 -9.92
C ILE A 95 -30.31 -6.95 -10.93
N ASN A 96 -30.63 -6.92 -12.23
CA ASN A 96 -29.72 -7.44 -13.27
C ASN A 96 -28.40 -6.70 -13.32
N ILE A 97 -28.42 -5.37 -13.26
CA ILE A 97 -27.19 -4.58 -13.27
C ILE A 97 -26.53 -4.64 -11.90
N GLY A 98 -27.32 -4.56 -10.83
CA GLY A 98 -26.83 -4.54 -9.45
C GLY A 98 -26.11 -5.81 -9.05
N ASP A 99 -26.75 -6.97 -9.17
CA ASP A 99 -26.18 -8.26 -8.74
C ASP A 99 -24.97 -8.65 -9.59
N ALA A 100 -25.07 -8.52 -10.92
CA ALA A 100 -23.95 -8.79 -11.81
C ALA A 100 -22.75 -7.87 -11.53
N LEU A 101 -22.98 -6.57 -11.30
CA LEU A 101 -21.91 -5.64 -10.92
C LEU A 101 -21.34 -5.96 -9.53
N LEU A 102 -22.18 -6.40 -8.59
CA LEU A 102 -21.75 -6.80 -7.25
C LEU A 102 -20.79 -7.98 -7.32
N PHE A 103 -21.18 -9.08 -7.97
CA PHE A 103 -20.33 -10.27 -8.06
C PHE A 103 -19.09 -10.04 -8.92
N ALA A 104 -19.22 -9.31 -10.04
CA ALA A 104 -18.08 -8.97 -10.87
C ALA A 104 -17.07 -8.07 -10.13
N SER A 105 -17.54 -7.10 -9.33
CA SER A 105 -16.65 -6.21 -8.55
C SER A 105 -15.95 -6.95 -7.41
N ILE A 106 -16.64 -7.84 -6.69
CA ILE A 106 -16.01 -8.71 -5.68
C ILE A 106 -14.96 -9.61 -6.32
N ALA A 107 -15.27 -10.23 -7.46
CA ALA A 107 -14.33 -11.08 -8.18
C ALA A 107 -13.11 -10.29 -8.67
N ALA A 108 -13.31 -9.10 -9.25
CA ALA A 108 -12.25 -8.22 -9.70
C ALA A 108 -11.31 -7.82 -8.55
N ARG A 109 -11.86 -7.41 -7.39
CA ARG A 109 -11.09 -7.08 -6.19
C ARG A 109 -10.28 -8.27 -5.67
N ALA A 110 -10.87 -9.47 -5.64
CA ALA A 110 -10.17 -10.67 -5.20
C ALA A 110 -9.02 -11.05 -6.15
N ILE A 111 -9.25 -11.02 -7.46
CA ILE A 111 -8.20 -11.27 -8.47
C ILE A 111 -7.06 -10.26 -8.32
N GLN A 112 -7.39 -8.97 -8.15
CA GLN A 112 -6.40 -7.91 -7.90
C GLN A 112 -5.55 -8.19 -6.68
N HIS A 113 -6.19 -8.47 -5.55
CA HIS A 113 -5.51 -8.77 -4.32
C HIS A 113 -4.59 -10.00 -4.45
N ILE A 114 -5.06 -11.08 -5.11
CA ILE A 114 -4.25 -12.28 -5.37
C ILE A 114 -3.01 -11.96 -6.20
N VAL A 115 -3.17 -11.21 -7.30
CA VAL A 115 -2.04 -10.89 -8.19
C VAL A 115 -1.03 -9.99 -7.51
N VAL A 116 -1.47 -8.90 -6.88
CA VAL A 116 -0.60 -7.95 -6.16
C VAL A 116 0.13 -8.68 -5.03
N SER A 117 -0.58 -9.50 -4.25
CA SER A 117 0.01 -10.27 -3.16
C SER A 117 1.13 -11.21 -3.61
N ASN A 118 0.89 -11.94 -4.72
CA ASN A 118 1.87 -12.86 -5.27
C ASN A 118 3.11 -12.13 -5.83
N VAL A 119 2.92 -10.97 -6.47
CA VAL A 119 4.05 -10.14 -6.94
C VAL A 119 4.94 -9.77 -5.76
N HIS A 120 4.39 -9.18 -4.70
CA HIS A 120 5.16 -8.80 -3.52
C HIS A 120 5.87 -10.00 -2.87
N THR A 121 5.15 -11.11 -2.66
CA THR A 121 5.73 -12.30 -2.04
C THR A 121 6.89 -12.87 -2.86
N LEU A 122 6.79 -12.87 -4.19
CA LEU A 122 7.85 -13.36 -5.08
C LEU A 122 9.03 -12.40 -5.15
N THR A 123 8.78 -11.09 -5.22
CA THR A 123 9.83 -10.06 -5.19
C THR A 123 10.66 -10.18 -3.91
N ASN A 124 9.99 -10.32 -2.77
CA ASN A 124 10.66 -10.44 -1.47
C ASN A 124 11.50 -11.72 -1.37
N LYS A 125 11.02 -12.84 -1.91
CA LYS A 125 11.81 -14.08 -1.98
C LYS A 125 13.05 -13.97 -2.88
N ILE A 126 12.96 -13.22 -3.98
CA ILE A 126 14.12 -12.99 -4.86
C ILE A 126 15.14 -12.09 -4.15
N ALA A 127 14.67 -11.01 -3.52
CA ALA A 127 15.52 -10.10 -2.76
C ALA A 127 16.25 -10.83 -1.62
N SER A 128 15.55 -11.68 -0.87
CA SER A 128 16.14 -12.42 0.24
C SER A 128 17.12 -13.51 -0.20
N ASN A 129 16.89 -14.17 -1.34
CA ASN A 129 17.82 -15.14 -1.95
C ASN A 129 19.14 -14.47 -2.40
N ASN A 130 19.05 -13.30 -3.04
CA ASN A 130 20.23 -12.55 -3.49
C ASN A 130 21.12 -12.12 -2.31
N TYR A 131 20.50 -11.73 -1.19
CA TYR A 131 21.24 -11.36 0.03
C TYR A 131 22.01 -12.54 0.66
N SER A 132 21.48 -13.77 0.60
CA SER A 132 22.21 -14.95 1.11
C SER A 132 23.44 -15.31 0.29
N GLY A 133 23.39 -15.14 -1.04
CA GLY A 133 24.56 -15.36 -1.89
C GLY A 133 25.69 -14.39 -1.56
N PHE A 134 25.34 -13.14 -1.23
CA PHE A 134 26.33 -12.11 -0.88
C PHE A 134 27.04 -12.39 0.46
N LYS A 135 26.32 -12.90 1.48
CA LYS A 135 26.95 -13.34 2.74
C LYS A 135 27.94 -14.48 2.52
N GLY A 136 27.65 -15.42 1.62
CA GLY A 136 28.56 -16.52 1.30
C GLY A 136 29.87 -16.06 0.65
N VAL A 137 29.79 -15.13 -0.31
CA VAL A 137 30.98 -14.61 -1.02
C VAL A 137 31.82 -13.70 -0.12
N ALA A 138 31.21 -12.86 0.70
CA ALA A 138 31.93 -12.04 1.67
C ALA A 138 32.63 -12.91 2.73
N GLN A 139 31.96 -13.94 3.25
CA GLN A 139 32.55 -14.85 4.24
C GLN A 139 33.66 -15.73 3.64
N HIS A 140 33.51 -16.18 2.39
CA HIS A 140 34.51 -17.01 1.69
C HIS A 140 35.76 -16.21 1.31
N ASN A 141 35.63 -14.95 0.90
CA ASN A 141 36.77 -14.08 0.61
C ASN A 141 37.53 -13.67 1.89
N ILE A 142 36.83 -13.50 3.01
CA ILE A 142 37.48 -13.24 4.32
C ILE A 142 38.30 -14.47 4.75
N ASN A 143 37.76 -15.69 4.64
CA ASN A 143 38.50 -16.89 5.01
C ASN A 143 39.66 -17.21 4.03
N SER A 144 39.50 -16.89 2.74
CA SER A 144 40.58 -17.06 1.75
C SER A 144 41.70 -16.03 1.94
N ALA A 145 41.39 -14.80 2.35
CA ALA A 145 42.41 -13.80 2.67
C ALA A 145 43.23 -14.18 3.92
N TYR A 146 42.63 -14.87 4.89
CA TYR A 146 43.34 -15.36 6.09
C TYR A 146 44.26 -16.56 5.84
N MET A 147 44.05 -17.35 4.77
CA MET A 147 44.94 -18.48 4.44
C MET A 147 46.08 -18.14 3.47
N THR A 148 46.15 -16.93 2.91
CA THR A 148 47.20 -16.58 1.93
C THR A 148 48.31 -15.69 2.50
N GLN A 149 48.28 -15.34 3.79
CA GLN A 149 49.38 -14.67 4.49
C GLN A 149 50.24 -15.68 5.25
N THR A 150 50.98 -16.52 4.52
CA THR A 150 52.19 -17.12 5.09
C THR A 150 53.21 -17.32 3.99
N THR A 151 54.37 -16.69 4.17
CA THR A 151 55.61 -16.79 3.39
C THR A 151 55.62 -16.20 1.97
N ARG A 152 56.13 -14.96 1.84
CA ARG A 152 57.17 -14.65 0.84
C ARG A 152 57.95 -13.36 1.19
N PRO A 153 59.27 -13.29 0.92
CA PRO A 153 60.11 -12.17 1.33
C PRO A 153 60.10 -11.03 0.31
N MET A 154 60.28 -9.82 0.84
CA MET A 154 60.44 -8.55 0.11
C MET A 154 61.56 -8.62 -0.93
N ARG A 155 61.27 -8.12 -2.14
CA ARG A 155 62.28 -7.65 -3.08
C ARG A 155 61.87 -6.29 -3.60
N SER A 156 62.69 -5.29 -3.30
CA SER A 156 62.59 -3.92 -3.78
C SER A 156 62.94 -3.85 -5.26
N ALA A 157 62.15 -3.11 -6.04
CA ALA A 157 62.62 -2.47 -7.25
C ALA A 157 61.71 -1.27 -7.58
N SER A 158 62.34 -0.12 -7.57
CA SER A 158 61.94 1.15 -8.16
C SER A 158 61.62 1.04 -9.65
N GLN A 159 60.59 1.72 -10.14
CA GLN A 159 60.67 2.36 -11.46
C GLN A 159 59.65 3.49 -11.65
N SER A 160 60.22 4.60 -12.11
CA SER A 160 59.65 5.87 -12.53
C SER A 160 59.07 5.84 -13.95
N SER A 161 58.02 6.62 -14.21
CA SER A 161 57.78 7.38 -15.46
C SER A 161 56.56 8.29 -15.24
N MET A 162 56.66 9.63 -15.29
CA MET A 162 56.80 10.53 -16.45
C MET A 162 55.68 10.40 -17.51
N PHE A 163 54.80 11.41 -17.61
CA PHE A 163 54.30 12.11 -18.82
C PHE A 163 53.35 13.26 -18.37
N SER A 164 53.76 14.53 -18.48
CA SER A 164 53.31 15.59 -19.42
C SER A 164 51.78 15.82 -19.45
N ASN A 165 51.20 16.96 -19.04
CA ASN A 165 51.36 18.38 -19.42
C ASN A 165 50.82 18.75 -20.82
N THR A 166 49.62 19.35 -20.86
CA THR A 166 49.04 20.33 -21.81
C THR A 166 47.66 20.73 -21.23
N GLY A 167 47.20 21.97 -21.03
CA GLY A 167 47.60 23.30 -21.50
C GLY A 167 46.44 23.96 -22.26
N PHE A 168 45.88 25.06 -21.71
CA PHE A 168 45.12 26.17 -22.36
C PHE A 168 43.71 25.83 -22.95
N ASP A 169 42.65 26.64 -22.97
CA ASP A 169 42.36 28.07 -22.69
C ASP A 169 40.83 28.20 -22.44
N SER A 170 40.36 29.00 -21.48
CA SER A 170 39.83 30.38 -21.64
C SER A 170 38.59 30.53 -22.54
N GLU A 171 37.41 30.69 -21.95
CA GLU A 171 36.35 31.50 -22.57
C GLU A 171 35.46 32.16 -21.50
N THR A 172 35.11 33.40 -21.79
CA THR A 172 34.64 34.44 -20.89
C THR A 172 33.13 34.65 -20.99
N ASN A 173 32.53 34.93 -19.83
CA ASN A 173 31.33 35.73 -19.57
C ASN A 173 30.46 36.20 -20.75
N HIS A 174 29.16 35.92 -20.69
CA HIS A 174 28.14 36.95 -20.91
C HIS A 174 26.89 36.72 -20.04
N LEU A 175 26.74 37.58 -19.04
CA LEU A 175 25.49 37.85 -18.33
C LEU A 175 24.49 38.48 -19.31
N HIS A 176 23.27 37.95 -19.38
CA HIS A 176 22.12 38.69 -19.88
C HIS A 176 20.94 38.49 -18.93
N VAL A 177 20.77 39.46 -18.03
CA VAL A 177 19.56 39.65 -17.23
C VAL A 177 18.61 40.52 -18.06
N SER A 178 17.44 40.00 -18.37
CA SER A 178 16.29 40.81 -18.78
C SER A 178 15.02 40.07 -18.39
N GLY A 179 14.24 40.71 -17.52
CA GLY A 179 12.93 40.24 -17.12
C GLY A 179 11.90 40.43 -18.23
N ALA A 180 10.83 39.65 -18.15
CA ALA A 180 9.57 39.98 -18.78
C ALA A 180 8.41 39.28 -18.06
N LEU A 181 7.50 40.11 -17.54
CA LEU A 181 6.13 39.76 -17.22
C LEU A 181 5.46 39.11 -18.44
N GLY A 182 4.85 37.94 -18.26
CA GLY A 182 4.16 37.21 -19.32
C GLY A 182 2.94 36.45 -18.77
N ARG A 183 1.78 37.08 -18.92
CA ARG A 183 0.44 36.56 -18.62
C ARG A 183 -0.01 35.58 -19.72
N SER A 184 -0.83 34.60 -19.32
CA SER A 184 -1.87 33.90 -20.12
C SER A 184 -1.53 32.59 -20.86
N ASN A 185 -2.32 31.57 -20.50
CA ASN A 185 -2.85 30.45 -21.29
C ASN A 185 -1.90 29.49 -22.04
N THR A 186 -2.03 28.19 -21.77
CA THR A 186 -2.80 27.24 -22.62
C THR A 186 -2.63 25.81 -22.13
N GLY A 187 -3.70 25.03 -22.26
CA GLY A 187 -3.77 23.63 -21.87
C GLY A 187 -2.68 22.79 -22.53
N ARG A 188 -1.92 22.07 -21.71
CA ARG A 188 -0.92 21.12 -22.17
C ARG A 188 -1.46 19.72 -21.98
N SER A 189 -1.83 19.11 -23.11
CA SER A 189 -2.04 17.68 -23.26
C SER A 189 -0.83 16.94 -22.68
N GLU A 190 -1.05 16.29 -21.54
CA GLU A 190 -0.04 15.51 -20.82
C GLU A 190 0.20 14.23 -21.61
N LYS A 191 1.12 14.32 -22.58
CA LYS A 191 1.62 13.21 -23.38
C LYS A 191 2.32 12.25 -22.43
N LYS A 192 1.55 11.31 -21.90
CA LYS A 192 1.95 10.24 -21.00
C LYS A 192 3.05 9.43 -21.68
N ARG A 193 4.31 9.75 -21.36
CA ARG A 193 5.49 8.99 -21.73
C ARG A 193 5.39 7.65 -20.99
N THR A 194 4.82 6.66 -21.64
CA THR A 194 5.01 5.25 -21.27
C THR A 194 6.52 4.99 -21.37
N MET A 195 7.18 4.94 -20.22
CA MET A 195 8.58 4.53 -20.11
C MET A 195 8.67 3.08 -20.64
N GLU A 196 9.23 2.94 -21.83
CA GLU A 196 9.74 1.67 -22.33
C GLU A 196 10.87 1.24 -21.41
N LEU A 197 10.60 0.21 -20.62
CA LEU A 197 11.60 -0.53 -19.84
C LEU A 197 12.43 -1.38 -20.82
N THR A 198 13.28 -0.74 -21.62
CA THR A 198 14.20 -1.39 -22.55
C THR A 198 15.57 -0.72 -22.47
N ASN A 199 16.25 -0.93 -21.35
CA ASN A 199 17.70 -1.10 -21.37
C ASN A 199 17.97 -2.48 -20.74
N PRO A 200 18.30 -3.51 -21.54
CA PRO A 200 18.80 -4.76 -20.96
C PRO A 200 20.10 -4.41 -20.23
N MET A 201 20.14 -4.64 -18.92
CA MET A 201 21.39 -4.63 -18.16
C MET A 201 22.41 -5.48 -18.94
N GLN A 202 23.41 -4.80 -19.50
CA GLN A 202 24.43 -5.41 -20.30
C GLN A 202 25.32 -6.23 -19.35
N GLY A 203 25.43 -7.51 -19.67
CA GLY A 203 25.81 -8.56 -18.75
C GLY A 203 27.25 -8.42 -18.25
N SER A 204 27.39 -8.26 -16.94
CA SER A 204 28.33 -9.09 -16.21
C SER A 204 27.62 -10.43 -16.03
N ASP A 205 28.19 -11.53 -16.54
CA ASP A 205 27.64 -12.88 -16.44
C ASP A 205 27.45 -13.28 -14.98
N MET A 206 26.30 -12.87 -14.44
CA MET A 206 25.84 -13.27 -13.13
C MET A 206 25.48 -14.73 -13.29
N HIS A 207 26.43 -15.60 -12.97
CA HIS A 207 26.31 -17.05 -13.00
C HIS A 207 25.07 -17.42 -12.16
N MET A 208 23.92 -17.55 -12.82
CA MET A 208 22.63 -17.76 -12.18
C MET A 208 22.58 -19.22 -11.74
N GLN A 209 23.22 -19.49 -10.60
CA GLN A 209 23.70 -20.81 -10.18
C GLN A 209 22.60 -21.78 -9.72
N SER A 210 21.31 -21.38 -9.68
CA SER A 210 20.24 -22.29 -9.29
C SER A 210 19.02 -22.26 -10.21
N GLU A 211 18.63 -23.43 -10.71
CA GLU A 211 17.40 -23.66 -11.48
C GLU A 211 16.14 -23.18 -10.70
N SER A 212 16.21 -23.18 -9.36
CA SER A 212 15.13 -22.68 -8.49
C SER A 212 14.87 -21.18 -8.67
N ASP A 213 15.92 -20.38 -8.82
CA ASP A 213 15.82 -18.92 -8.94
C ASP A 213 15.29 -18.55 -10.32
N LEU A 214 15.73 -19.27 -11.35
CA LEU A 214 15.17 -19.13 -12.70
C LEU A 214 13.66 -19.50 -12.73
N LYS A 215 13.23 -20.50 -11.95
CA LYS A 215 11.80 -20.84 -11.79
C LYS A 215 11.04 -19.72 -11.07
N LEU A 216 11.63 -19.11 -10.05
CA LEU A 216 11.05 -18.00 -9.28
C LEU A 216 10.90 -16.74 -10.14
N TYR A 217 11.94 -16.37 -10.89
CA TYR A 217 11.94 -15.24 -11.81
C TYR A 217 10.91 -15.43 -12.94
N ARG A 218 10.80 -16.64 -13.51
CA ARG A 218 9.76 -16.98 -14.49
C ARG A 218 8.35 -16.79 -13.92
N LYS A 219 8.13 -17.18 -12.66
CA LYS A 219 6.85 -16.94 -11.97
C LYS A 219 6.61 -15.46 -11.74
N LEU A 220 7.58 -14.70 -11.24
CA LEU A 220 7.45 -13.25 -11.03
C LEU A 220 7.12 -12.55 -12.35
N LYS A 221 7.88 -12.81 -13.42
CA LYS A 221 7.64 -12.25 -14.76
C LYS A 221 6.23 -12.54 -15.27
N ARG A 222 5.68 -13.73 -14.97
CA ARG A 222 4.29 -14.05 -15.28
C ARG A 222 3.34 -13.15 -14.49
N TYR A 223 3.45 -13.08 -13.16
CA TYR A 223 2.57 -12.25 -12.34
C TYR A 223 2.69 -10.75 -12.66
N THR A 224 3.88 -10.23 -12.93
CA THR A 224 4.08 -8.83 -13.35
C THR A 224 3.40 -8.53 -14.69
N ARG A 225 3.34 -9.51 -15.62
CA ARG A 225 2.55 -9.37 -16.85
C ARG A 225 1.06 -9.31 -16.53
N TRP A 226 0.59 -10.20 -15.65
CA TRP A 226 -0.81 -10.23 -15.20
C TRP A 226 -1.22 -8.94 -14.49
N GLN A 227 -0.33 -8.34 -13.71
CA GLN A 227 -0.58 -7.08 -12.99
C GLN A 227 -1.07 -5.94 -13.91
N ARG A 228 -0.70 -5.94 -15.19
CA ARG A 228 -1.19 -4.95 -16.17
C ARG A 228 -2.69 -5.14 -16.47
N TYR A 229 -3.14 -6.39 -16.61
CA TYR A 229 -4.54 -6.75 -16.85
C TYR A 229 -5.40 -6.60 -15.60
N VAL A 230 -4.77 -6.62 -14.44
CA VAL A 230 -5.43 -6.49 -13.14
C VAL A 230 -5.18 -5.10 -12.53
N SER A 231 -4.89 -4.12 -13.39
CA SER A 231 -4.83 -2.72 -13.00
C SER A 231 -6.24 -2.16 -12.75
N ASP A 232 -6.36 -1.15 -11.90
CA ASP A 232 -7.65 -0.51 -11.59
C ASP A 232 -8.40 -0.07 -12.85
N LYS A 233 -7.67 0.45 -13.85
CA LYS A 233 -8.23 0.89 -15.12
C LYS A 233 -8.77 -0.27 -15.95
N ALA A 234 -8.00 -1.35 -16.07
CA ALA A 234 -8.42 -2.52 -16.84
C ALA A 234 -9.63 -3.20 -16.19
N LEU A 235 -9.62 -3.36 -14.86
CA LEU A 235 -10.75 -3.93 -14.14
C LEU A 235 -11.98 -3.01 -14.15
N SER A 236 -11.80 -1.69 -14.06
CA SER A 236 -12.91 -0.74 -14.20
C SER A 236 -13.53 -0.81 -15.60
N LEU A 237 -12.71 -0.91 -16.66
CA LEU A 237 -13.19 -1.11 -18.03
C LEU A 237 -13.94 -2.43 -18.18
N PHE A 238 -13.44 -3.51 -17.56
CA PHE A 238 -14.14 -4.78 -17.50
C PHE A 238 -15.51 -4.64 -16.84
N LEU A 239 -15.61 -3.96 -15.69
CA LEU A 239 -16.88 -3.73 -15.00
C LEU A 239 -17.85 -2.88 -15.83
N VAL A 240 -17.37 -1.82 -16.49
CA VAL A 240 -18.20 -1.00 -17.39
C VAL A 240 -18.70 -1.84 -18.56
N GLY A 241 -17.84 -2.65 -19.18
CA GLY A 241 -18.24 -3.59 -20.23
C GLY A 241 -19.30 -4.59 -19.73
N HIS A 242 -19.17 -5.07 -18.49
CA HIS A 242 -20.16 -5.95 -17.87
C HIS A 242 -21.51 -5.25 -17.64
N ILE A 243 -21.51 -4.01 -17.11
CA ILE A 243 -22.72 -3.20 -16.97
C ILE A 243 -23.42 -2.99 -18.32
N LEU A 244 -22.66 -2.67 -19.37
CA LEU A 244 -23.23 -2.48 -20.72
C LEU A 244 -23.82 -3.77 -21.27
N ALA A 245 -23.17 -4.92 -21.07
CA ALA A 245 -23.70 -6.21 -21.48
C ALA A 245 -25.01 -6.54 -20.76
N MET A 246 -25.06 -6.36 -19.44
CA MET A 246 -26.26 -6.62 -18.63
C MET A 246 -27.40 -5.62 -18.90
N GLY A 247 -27.06 -4.36 -19.16
CA GLY A 247 -28.02 -3.35 -19.60
C GLY A 247 -28.62 -3.68 -20.97
N THR A 248 -27.79 -4.13 -21.92
CA THR A 248 -28.26 -4.57 -23.25
C THR A 248 -29.18 -5.78 -23.13
N LEU A 249 -28.81 -6.76 -22.31
CA LEU A 249 -29.62 -7.95 -22.05
C LEU A 249 -30.97 -7.58 -21.42
N SER A 250 -30.96 -6.70 -20.42
CA SER A 250 -32.18 -6.21 -19.76
C SER A 250 -33.07 -5.43 -20.74
N LEU A 251 -32.47 -4.65 -21.64
CA LEU A 251 -33.19 -3.95 -22.70
C LEU A 251 -33.87 -4.94 -23.66
N ILE A 252 -33.14 -5.97 -24.12
CA ILE A 252 -33.70 -7.02 -24.97
C ILE A 252 -34.88 -7.70 -24.27
N THR A 253 -34.76 -8.04 -22.98
CA THR A 253 -35.87 -8.61 -22.20
C THR A 253 -37.10 -7.69 -22.19
N ASN A 254 -36.95 -6.38 -21.98
CA ASN A 254 -38.11 -5.47 -22.01
C ASN A 254 -38.77 -5.35 -23.38
N ILE A 255 -38.02 -5.60 -24.47
CA ILE A 255 -38.56 -5.55 -25.84
C ILE A 255 -39.31 -6.83 -26.18
N VAL A 256 -38.80 -7.98 -25.72
CA VAL A 256 -39.32 -9.31 -26.06
C VAL A 256 -40.48 -9.73 -25.14
N ASP A 257 -40.46 -9.30 -23.88
CA ASP A 257 -41.39 -9.75 -22.85
C ASP A 257 -42.31 -8.61 -22.40
N ASP A 258 -43.60 -8.74 -22.73
CA ASP A 258 -44.63 -7.77 -22.37
C ASP A 258 -44.77 -7.56 -20.85
N GLN A 259 -44.38 -8.55 -20.03
CA GLN A 259 -44.39 -8.40 -18.57
C GLN A 259 -43.34 -7.42 -18.05
N PHE A 260 -42.30 -7.13 -18.82
CA PHE A 260 -41.26 -6.16 -18.50
C PHE A 260 -41.31 -4.93 -19.42
N SER A 261 -42.36 -4.81 -20.24
CA SER A 261 -42.52 -3.66 -21.14
C SER A 261 -42.65 -2.35 -20.35
N LEU A 262 -42.10 -1.27 -20.94
CA LEU A 262 -42.25 0.09 -20.45
C LEU A 262 -43.66 0.63 -20.71
N LYS A 263 -44.36 0.12 -21.73
CA LYS A 263 -45.70 0.57 -22.13
C LYS A 263 -46.48 -0.58 -22.78
N PRO A 264 -47.55 -1.09 -22.14
CA PRO A 264 -48.11 -0.69 -20.85
C PRO A 264 -47.21 -1.06 -19.65
N LEU A 265 -47.27 -0.28 -18.57
CA LEU A 265 -46.49 -0.53 -17.35
C LEU A 265 -47.02 -1.78 -16.64
N SER A 266 -46.23 -2.85 -16.62
CA SER A 266 -46.54 -4.04 -15.83
C SER A 266 -46.05 -3.91 -14.39
N VAL A 267 -46.90 -4.33 -13.45
CA VAL A 267 -46.62 -4.40 -12.00
C VAL A 267 -46.71 -5.81 -11.45
N ARG A 268 -47.06 -6.79 -12.28
CA ARG A 268 -47.17 -8.20 -11.91
C ARG A 268 -45.98 -8.95 -12.50
N CYS A 269 -44.89 -8.98 -11.75
CA CYS A 269 -43.65 -9.57 -12.19
C CYS A 269 -43.63 -11.02 -11.74
N THR A 270 -43.93 -11.95 -12.64
CA THR A 270 -43.62 -13.35 -12.38
C THR A 270 -42.14 -13.58 -12.63
N ILE A 271 -41.50 -14.45 -11.83
CA ILE A 271 -40.11 -14.87 -12.08
C ILE A 271 -40.14 -15.67 -13.38
N MET A 272 -39.98 -14.97 -14.49
CA MET A 272 -40.00 -15.53 -15.84
C MET A 272 -38.60 -15.64 -16.42
N TRP A 273 -38.56 -16.16 -17.64
CA TRP A 273 -37.38 -16.30 -18.49
C TRP A 273 -36.52 -15.04 -18.59
N GLY A 274 -37.10 -13.85 -18.41
CA GLY A 274 -36.37 -12.57 -18.40
C GLY A 274 -35.26 -12.44 -17.35
N PHE A 275 -35.37 -13.12 -16.20
CA PHE A 275 -34.33 -13.15 -15.17
C PHE A 275 -33.31 -14.29 -15.37
N LEU A 276 -33.64 -15.30 -16.18
CA LEU A 276 -32.84 -16.52 -16.32
C LEU A 276 -31.40 -16.26 -16.77
N PRO A 277 -31.11 -15.35 -17.73
CA PRO A 277 -29.74 -15.08 -18.13
C PRO A 277 -28.89 -14.51 -16.99
N VAL A 278 -29.45 -13.64 -16.16
CA VAL A 278 -28.76 -13.01 -15.03
C VAL A 278 -28.53 -14.02 -13.93
N VAL A 279 -29.56 -14.78 -13.57
CA VAL A 279 -29.45 -15.89 -12.60
C VAL A 279 -28.40 -16.89 -13.06
N GLY A 280 -28.27 -17.14 -14.37
CA GLY A 280 -27.21 -17.98 -14.93
C GLY A 280 -25.81 -17.39 -14.74
N VAL A 281 -25.63 -16.09 -14.99
CA VAL A 281 -24.35 -15.39 -14.78
C VAL A 281 -23.98 -15.35 -13.30
N ASP A 282 -24.91 -14.97 -12.43
CA ASP A 282 -24.69 -14.91 -10.98
C ASP A 282 -24.45 -16.30 -10.39
N GLY A 283 -25.22 -17.29 -10.84
CA GLY A 283 -25.01 -18.70 -10.51
C GLY A 283 -23.61 -19.17 -10.90
N PHE A 284 -23.11 -18.78 -12.09
CA PHE A 284 -21.74 -19.10 -12.50
C PHE A 284 -20.69 -18.45 -11.60
N TYR A 285 -20.88 -17.17 -11.21
CA TYR A 285 -19.99 -16.52 -10.25
C TYR A 285 -19.97 -17.24 -8.91
N VAL A 286 -21.15 -17.52 -8.35
CA VAL A 286 -21.30 -18.06 -7.00
C VAL A 286 -20.88 -19.53 -6.89
N VAL A 287 -21.15 -20.33 -7.92
CA VAL A 287 -20.83 -21.78 -7.91
C VAL A 287 -19.37 -22.04 -8.29
N PHE A 288 -18.79 -21.27 -9.21
CA PHE A 288 -17.46 -21.56 -9.76
C PHE A 288 -16.41 -20.51 -9.39
N ILE A 289 -16.65 -19.24 -9.72
CA ILE A 289 -15.61 -18.21 -9.61
C ILE A 289 -15.30 -17.90 -8.14
N LEU A 290 -16.31 -17.55 -7.35
CA LEU A 290 -16.13 -17.10 -5.97
C LEU A 290 -15.53 -18.19 -5.05
N PRO A 291 -15.92 -19.48 -5.15
CA PRO A 291 -15.28 -20.53 -4.36
C PRO A 291 -13.79 -20.71 -4.70
N ILE A 292 -13.43 -20.66 -5.99
CA ILE A 292 -12.02 -20.70 -6.42
C ILE A 292 -11.26 -19.51 -5.84
N LEU A 293 -11.81 -18.31 -5.93
CA LEU A 293 -11.20 -17.10 -5.39
C LEU A 293 -11.10 -17.15 -3.87
N LEU A 294 -12.09 -17.69 -3.17
CA LEU A 294 -12.08 -17.85 -1.71
C LEU A 294 -10.92 -18.75 -1.27
N VAL A 295 -10.75 -19.92 -1.91
CA VAL A 295 -9.63 -20.83 -1.61
C VAL A 295 -8.28 -20.15 -1.86
N LYS A 296 -8.15 -19.38 -2.96
CA LYS A 296 -6.91 -18.65 -3.24
C LYS A 296 -6.65 -17.53 -2.22
N CYS A 297 -7.67 -16.73 -1.90
CA CYS A 297 -7.59 -15.62 -0.95
C CYS A 297 -7.30 -16.10 0.48
N TRP A 298 -7.78 -17.27 0.88
CA TRP A 298 -7.59 -17.83 2.22
C TRP A 298 -6.10 -17.96 2.60
N SER A 299 -5.26 -18.35 1.62
CA SER A 299 -3.82 -18.55 1.83
C SER A 299 -3.02 -17.25 1.93
N LEU A 300 -3.60 -16.12 1.55
CA LEU A 300 -2.90 -14.85 1.53
C LEU A 300 -2.80 -14.29 2.95
N LYS A 301 -1.69 -13.64 3.24
CA LYS A 301 -1.52 -12.83 4.45
C LYS A 301 -1.73 -11.38 4.04
N ASP A 302 -2.47 -10.65 4.85
CA ASP A 302 -2.85 -9.28 4.53
C ASP A 302 -2.83 -8.42 5.79
N ALA A 303 -2.12 -7.29 5.72
CA ALA A 303 -2.04 -6.33 6.80
C ALA A 303 -3.30 -5.45 6.89
N PHE A 304 -3.95 -5.17 5.76
CA PHE A 304 -4.97 -4.11 5.62
C PHE A 304 -6.41 -4.61 5.78
N GLY A 305 -6.59 -5.89 6.12
CA GLY A 305 -7.89 -6.51 6.34
C GLY A 305 -8.76 -6.63 5.08
N ILE A 306 -8.20 -6.40 3.89
CA ILE A 306 -8.80 -6.64 2.57
C ILE A 306 -9.19 -8.11 2.42
N ARG A 307 -8.33 -9.04 2.88
CA ARG A 307 -8.62 -10.48 2.85
C ARG A 307 -9.89 -10.80 3.62
N ASN A 308 -9.98 -10.33 4.87
CA ASN A 308 -11.14 -10.64 5.72
C ASN A 308 -12.41 -10.02 5.14
N ASP A 309 -12.33 -8.79 4.63
CA ASP A 309 -13.41 -8.11 3.91
C ASP A 309 -13.91 -8.93 2.70
N LEU A 310 -12.99 -9.44 1.85
CA LEU A 310 -13.33 -10.29 0.71
C LEU A 310 -13.94 -11.64 1.14
N LEU A 311 -13.40 -12.28 2.17
CA LEU A 311 -13.93 -13.55 2.69
C LEU A 311 -15.35 -13.37 3.23
N ILE A 312 -15.56 -12.33 4.04
CA ILE A 312 -16.89 -11.99 4.57
C ILE A 312 -17.83 -11.68 3.40
N SER A 313 -17.35 -10.96 2.38
CA SER A 313 -18.17 -10.59 1.23
C SER A 313 -18.65 -11.80 0.44
N ILE A 314 -17.76 -12.75 0.18
CA ILE A 314 -18.09 -13.98 -0.55
C ILE A 314 -19.03 -14.86 0.27
N ILE A 315 -18.74 -15.08 1.56
CA ILE A 315 -19.52 -15.98 2.41
C ILE A 315 -20.93 -15.43 2.65
N ILE A 316 -21.04 -14.17 3.09
CA ILE A 316 -22.33 -13.55 3.39
C ILE A 316 -23.14 -13.33 2.11
N GLY A 317 -22.50 -12.88 1.03
CA GLY A 317 -23.16 -12.74 -0.27
C GLY A 317 -23.76 -14.06 -0.76
N THR A 318 -23.01 -15.16 -0.66
CA THR A 318 -23.49 -16.50 -1.06
C THR A 318 -24.64 -16.97 -0.18
N ILE A 319 -24.53 -16.82 1.14
CA ILE A 319 -25.60 -17.22 2.08
C ILE A 319 -26.87 -16.42 1.82
N CYS A 320 -26.77 -15.09 1.70
CA CYS A 320 -27.94 -14.25 1.45
C CYS A 320 -28.58 -14.55 0.10
N LEU A 321 -27.80 -14.82 -0.96
CA LEU A 321 -28.36 -15.21 -2.25
C LEU A 321 -29.12 -16.54 -2.17
N ILE A 322 -28.54 -17.55 -1.51
CA ILE A 322 -29.22 -18.85 -1.30
C ILE A 322 -30.53 -18.63 -0.54
N LEU A 323 -30.50 -17.82 0.53
CA LEU A 323 -31.70 -17.49 1.29
C LEU A 323 -32.75 -16.76 0.43
N THR A 324 -32.35 -15.80 -0.40
CA THR A 324 -33.26 -15.14 -1.34
C THR A 324 -33.90 -16.13 -2.30
N ILE A 325 -33.12 -17.04 -2.90
CA ILE A 325 -33.65 -18.06 -3.82
C ILE A 325 -34.62 -18.98 -3.09
N VAL A 326 -34.21 -19.56 -1.95
CA VAL A 326 -35.07 -20.47 -1.16
C VAL A 326 -36.36 -19.77 -0.72
N TRP A 327 -36.27 -18.50 -0.33
CA TRP A 327 -37.43 -17.73 0.10
C TRP A 327 -38.42 -17.49 -1.04
N GLU A 328 -37.94 -17.10 -2.22
CA GLU A 328 -38.79 -16.87 -3.39
C GLU A 328 -39.34 -18.17 -3.99
N THR A 329 -38.59 -19.29 -3.94
CA THR A 329 -39.02 -20.55 -4.58
C THR A 329 -39.76 -21.50 -3.66
N ALA A 330 -39.26 -21.73 -2.43
CA ALA A 330 -39.80 -22.72 -1.52
C ALA A 330 -40.84 -22.14 -0.55
N LEU A 331 -40.77 -20.84 -0.27
CA LEU A 331 -41.64 -20.14 0.67
C LEU A 331 -42.55 -19.11 -0.02
N TYR A 332 -43.06 -19.43 -1.21
CA TYR A 332 -43.81 -18.50 -2.06
C TYR A 332 -44.97 -17.78 -1.33
N GLN A 333 -45.70 -18.48 -0.44
CA GLN A 333 -46.80 -17.88 0.34
C GLN A 333 -46.30 -16.80 1.31
N VAL A 334 -45.11 -17.01 1.87
CA VAL A 334 -44.45 -16.01 2.72
C VAL A 334 -43.85 -14.91 1.85
N ALA A 335 -43.34 -15.24 0.66
CA ALA A 335 -42.76 -14.29 -0.29
C ALA A 335 -43.77 -13.26 -0.81
N GLU A 336 -45.04 -13.66 -1.01
CA GLU A 336 -46.15 -12.75 -1.34
C GLU A 336 -46.37 -11.69 -0.25
N GLN A 337 -46.24 -12.10 1.02
CA GLN A 337 -46.31 -11.16 2.12
C GLN A 337 -45.01 -10.40 2.29
N TRP A 338 -43.85 -11.02 2.18
CA TRP A 338 -42.55 -10.44 2.44
C TRP A 338 -41.55 -10.91 1.39
N SER A 339 -41.22 -10.02 0.46
CA SER A 339 -40.25 -10.28 -0.60
C SER A 339 -38.92 -10.84 -0.05
N GLY A 340 -38.44 -11.96 -0.60
CA GLY A 340 -37.16 -12.58 -0.24
C GLY A 340 -35.95 -11.72 -0.62
N TRP A 341 -36.16 -10.70 -1.43
CA TRP A 341 -35.20 -9.64 -1.73
C TRP A 341 -34.83 -8.79 -0.51
N PHE A 342 -35.55 -8.94 0.60
CA PHE A 342 -35.13 -8.41 1.90
C PHE A 342 -33.73 -8.92 2.32
N PHE A 343 -33.38 -10.17 2.02
CA PHE A 343 -32.03 -10.69 2.32
C PHE A 343 -30.95 -10.02 1.49
N SER A 344 -31.27 -9.54 0.29
CA SER A 344 -30.35 -8.75 -0.54
C SER A 344 -30.06 -7.38 0.11
N TRP A 345 -31.02 -6.78 0.79
CA TRP A 345 -30.79 -5.58 1.62
C TRP A 345 -29.93 -5.86 2.86
N VAL A 346 -30.18 -6.97 3.57
CA VAL A 346 -29.35 -7.39 4.70
C VAL A 346 -27.90 -7.60 4.24
N CYS A 347 -27.71 -8.30 3.12
CA CYS A 347 -26.42 -8.45 2.46
C CYS A 347 -25.80 -7.08 2.16
N ALA A 348 -26.56 -6.19 1.51
CA ALA A 348 -26.09 -4.86 1.15
C ALA A 348 -25.54 -4.08 2.36
N ILE A 349 -26.24 -4.06 3.49
CA ILE A 349 -25.76 -3.38 4.71
C ILE A 349 -24.49 -4.01 5.24
N VAL A 350 -24.42 -5.33 5.33
CA VAL A 350 -23.26 -6.02 5.90
C VAL A 350 -22.03 -5.82 5.02
N LEU A 351 -22.18 -5.95 3.70
CA LEU A 351 -21.10 -5.74 2.74
C LEU A 351 -20.65 -4.27 2.71
N HIS A 352 -21.60 -3.32 2.77
CA HIS A 352 -21.27 -1.90 2.83
C HIS A 352 -20.51 -1.55 4.13
N THR A 353 -20.92 -2.13 5.25
CA THR A 353 -20.26 -1.93 6.55
C THR A 353 -18.85 -2.50 6.55
N THR A 354 -18.68 -3.72 6.05
CA THR A 354 -17.39 -4.44 6.09
C THR A 354 -16.39 -3.92 5.06
N SER A 355 -16.84 -3.55 3.86
CA SER A 355 -15.97 -3.04 2.79
C SER A 355 -15.62 -1.56 2.93
N LEU A 356 -16.46 -0.74 3.57
CA LEU A 356 -16.25 0.72 3.64
C LEU A 356 -16.16 1.24 5.07
N ALA A 357 -17.19 0.98 5.90
CA ALA A 357 -17.30 1.63 7.21
C ALA A 357 -16.19 1.18 8.18
N ILE A 358 -15.89 -0.13 8.24
CA ILE A 358 -14.83 -0.66 9.11
C ILE A 358 -13.44 -0.15 8.69
N PRO A 359 -13.02 -0.24 7.40
CA PRO A 359 -11.75 0.33 6.96
C PRO A 359 -11.65 1.84 7.20
N LEU A 360 -12.72 2.58 6.92
CA LEU A 360 -12.77 4.03 7.13
C LEU A 360 -12.58 4.37 8.60
N TRP A 361 -13.32 3.72 9.50
CA TRP A 361 -13.20 3.92 10.94
C TRP A 361 -11.80 3.59 11.45
N SER A 362 -11.22 2.47 11.00
CA SER A 362 -9.84 2.09 11.34
C SER A 362 -8.83 3.15 10.90
N ALA A 363 -8.96 3.68 9.69
CA ALA A 363 -8.07 4.71 9.16
C ALA A 363 -8.23 6.05 9.90
N MET A 364 -9.45 6.44 10.25
CA MET A 364 -9.72 7.64 11.05
C MET A 364 -9.16 7.51 12.46
N ARG A 365 -9.35 6.36 13.11
CA ARG A 365 -8.79 6.09 14.44
C ARG A 365 -7.27 6.16 14.42
N HIS A 366 -6.63 5.50 13.46
CA HIS A 366 -5.18 5.55 13.31
C HIS A 366 -4.68 6.99 13.10
N SER A 367 -5.33 7.76 12.22
CA SER A 367 -4.98 9.17 12.00
C SER A 367 -5.13 10.02 13.27
N ARG A 368 -6.14 9.75 14.10
CA ARG A 368 -6.36 10.44 15.37
C ARG A 368 -5.30 10.07 16.41
N ASP A 369 -4.94 8.79 16.48
CA ASP A 369 -3.92 8.31 17.41
C ASP A 369 -2.54 8.89 17.06
N VAL A 370 -2.20 9.00 15.78
CA VAL A 370 -0.99 9.69 15.29
C VAL A 370 -1.02 11.18 15.65
N LEU A 371 -2.17 11.85 15.43
CA LEU A 371 -2.33 13.27 15.78
C LEU A 371 -2.15 13.53 17.29
N HIS A 372 -2.71 12.68 18.14
CA HIS A 372 -2.53 12.79 19.60
C HIS A 372 -1.07 12.58 20.02
N ARG A 373 -0.33 11.68 19.35
CA ARG A 373 1.10 11.48 19.62
C ARG A 373 1.94 12.69 19.24
N MET A 374 1.63 13.33 18.12
CA MET A 374 2.33 14.57 17.69
C MET A 374 2.10 15.70 18.70
N HIS A 375 0.84 15.98 19.08
CA HIS A 375 0.54 17.05 20.04
C HIS A 375 1.01 16.74 21.47
N GLY A 376 0.97 15.47 21.87
CA GLY A 376 1.46 15.05 23.19
C GLY A 376 2.97 15.19 23.33
N ALA A 377 3.72 14.99 22.24
CA ALA A 377 5.16 15.20 22.24
C ALA A 377 5.53 16.68 22.39
N ASP A 378 4.81 17.58 21.72
CA ASP A 378 5.04 19.03 21.83
C ASP A 378 4.70 19.56 23.23
N ALA A 379 3.65 19.02 23.87
CA ALA A 379 3.24 19.42 25.21
C ALA A 379 4.17 18.89 26.34
N LEU A 380 4.90 17.81 26.08
CA LEU A 380 5.79 17.15 27.05
C LEU A 380 7.27 17.39 26.77
N ALA A 381 7.63 18.24 25.82
CA ALA A 381 8.99 18.74 25.69
C ALA A 381 9.19 19.88 26.71
N PRO A 382 9.74 19.63 27.92
CA PRO A 382 10.13 20.73 28.79
C PRO A 382 11.14 21.59 28.06
N VAL A 383 10.79 22.86 27.85
CA VAL A 383 11.69 23.89 27.36
C VAL A 383 12.89 23.95 28.31
N GLY A 384 14.01 23.33 27.93
CA GLY A 384 15.28 23.42 28.65
C GLY A 384 15.88 22.12 29.22
N MET A 385 15.43 20.92 28.86
CA MET A 385 16.17 19.68 29.17
C MET A 385 16.78 19.06 27.92
N ASP A 386 18.01 19.46 27.63
CA ASP A 386 18.85 18.94 26.55
C ASP A 386 19.09 17.44 26.73
N GLY A 387 18.58 16.64 25.80
CA GLY A 387 19.07 15.27 25.57
C GLY A 387 18.15 14.10 25.94
N THR A 388 16.91 14.32 26.40
CA THR A 388 15.99 13.18 26.62
C THR A 388 15.29 12.82 25.31
N SER A 389 15.69 11.71 24.68
CA SER A 389 15.12 11.31 23.38
C SER A 389 13.60 11.09 23.47
N MET A 390 12.89 11.50 22.41
CA MET A 390 11.43 11.34 22.26
C MET A 390 10.96 9.91 22.55
N ALA A 391 11.83 8.92 22.32
CA ALA A 391 11.59 7.52 22.64
C ALA A 391 11.39 7.26 24.14
N ALA A 392 12.11 7.96 25.04
CA ALA A 392 11.97 7.80 26.49
C ALA A 392 10.65 8.39 27.01
N VAL A 393 10.20 9.51 26.44
CA VAL A 393 8.90 10.12 26.76
C VAL A 393 7.74 9.22 26.32
N ILE A 394 7.83 8.66 25.10
CA ILE A 394 6.85 7.70 24.59
C ILE A 394 6.82 6.42 25.44
N ALA A 395 7.99 5.92 25.88
CA ALA A 395 8.07 4.75 26.74
C ALA A 395 7.37 4.97 28.09
N ASN A 396 7.50 6.17 28.68
CA ASN A 396 6.87 6.49 29.96
C ASN A 396 5.34 6.72 29.85
N ALA A 397 4.85 7.17 28.69
CA ALA A 397 3.42 7.40 28.47
C ALA A 397 2.63 6.11 28.17
N ALA A 398 3.29 5.08 27.64
CA ALA A 398 2.68 3.79 27.37
C ALA A 398 2.77 2.89 28.62
N GLY A 399 1.68 2.82 29.40
CA GLY A 399 1.61 2.08 30.67
C GLY A 399 2.27 0.69 30.65
N GLY A 400 2.77 0.25 31.81
CA GLY A 400 3.85 -0.75 31.97
C GLY A 400 3.76 -2.12 31.28
N THR A 401 2.65 -2.48 30.63
CA THR A 401 2.58 -3.69 29.79
C THR A 401 3.13 -3.47 28.37
N ASP A 402 3.16 -2.23 27.86
CA ASP A 402 3.70 -1.92 26.52
C ASP A 402 5.23 -1.82 26.51
N MET A 403 5.82 -1.36 27.63
CA MET A 403 7.27 -1.29 27.80
C MET A 403 7.98 -2.65 27.56
N GLY A 404 7.43 -3.74 28.10
CA GLY A 404 8.00 -5.09 27.90
C GLY A 404 8.00 -5.52 26.43
N ARG A 405 6.91 -5.25 25.71
CA ARG A 405 6.80 -5.57 24.29
C ARG A 405 7.71 -4.72 23.42
N ARG A 406 7.91 -3.45 23.77
CA ARG A 406 8.85 -2.59 23.03
C ARG A 406 10.30 -2.99 23.26
N ALA A 407 10.64 -3.46 24.46
CA ALA A 407 11.95 -4.05 24.73
C ALA A 407 12.18 -5.33 23.91
N GLU A 408 11.16 -6.20 23.78
CA GLU A 408 11.21 -7.39 22.92
C GLU A 408 11.35 -7.02 21.44
N PHE A 409 10.64 -6.00 20.96
CA PHE A 409 10.82 -5.51 19.60
C PHE A 409 12.25 -5.05 19.35
N ASN A 410 12.81 -4.25 20.27
CA ASN A 410 14.19 -3.77 20.18
C ASN A 410 15.20 -4.93 20.23
N SER A 411 14.93 -5.99 21.00
CA SER A 411 15.82 -7.16 21.04
C SER A 411 15.79 -7.94 19.72
N ILE A 412 14.62 -8.06 19.08
CA ILE A 412 14.50 -8.65 17.73
C ILE A 412 15.26 -7.82 16.70
N LEU A 413 15.17 -6.49 16.75
CA LEU A 413 15.92 -5.62 15.84
C LEU A 413 17.45 -5.67 16.08
N ALA A 414 17.87 -5.99 17.30
CA ALA A 414 19.28 -6.09 17.66
C ALA A 414 19.91 -7.44 17.31
N ASP A 415 19.13 -8.53 17.25
CA ASP A 415 19.59 -9.86 16.83
C ASP A 415 19.46 -10.04 15.31
N PRO A 416 20.57 -10.17 14.54
CA PRO A 416 20.53 -10.34 13.08
C PRO A 416 19.73 -11.55 12.60
N TYR A 417 19.61 -12.61 13.41
CA TYR A 417 18.87 -13.81 13.04
C TYR A 417 17.36 -13.62 13.22
N GLU A 418 16.93 -13.20 14.41
CA GLU A 418 15.52 -12.86 14.67
C GLU A 418 15.03 -11.73 13.77
N TYR A 419 15.87 -10.71 13.53
CA TYR A 419 15.54 -9.63 12.60
C TYR A 419 15.26 -10.15 11.18
N ARG A 420 16.00 -11.15 10.69
CA ARG A 420 15.75 -11.74 9.37
C ARG A 420 14.39 -12.42 9.29
N PHE A 421 14.01 -13.18 10.32
CA PHE A 421 12.68 -13.78 10.40
C PHE A 421 11.58 -12.72 10.48
N PHE A 422 11.85 -11.63 11.20
CA PHE A 422 10.96 -10.49 11.27
C PHE A 422 10.81 -9.79 9.90
N CYS A 423 11.89 -9.61 9.13
CA CYS A 423 11.84 -9.09 7.77
C CYS A 423 11.04 -9.98 6.82
N ASP A 424 11.23 -11.31 6.89
CA ASP A 424 10.43 -12.26 6.11
C ASP A 424 8.94 -12.20 6.49
N PHE A 425 8.64 -11.96 7.77
CA PHE A 425 7.28 -11.75 8.24
C PHE A 425 6.71 -10.42 7.73
N ALA A 426 7.44 -9.31 7.86
CA ALA A 426 7.06 -7.99 7.36
C ALA A 426 6.80 -8.00 5.85
N ALA A 427 7.66 -8.69 5.10
CA ALA A 427 7.50 -8.95 3.68
C ALA A 427 6.20 -9.71 3.37
N SER A 428 5.81 -10.65 4.23
CA SER A 428 4.54 -11.37 4.10
C SER A 428 3.31 -10.52 4.46
N CYS A 429 3.52 -9.36 5.08
CA CYS A 429 2.50 -8.37 5.43
C CYS A 429 2.45 -7.19 4.44
N PHE A 430 3.21 -7.21 3.33
CA PHE A 430 3.38 -6.07 2.41
C PHE A 430 3.97 -4.83 3.09
N CYS A 431 4.90 -5.04 4.02
CA CYS A 431 5.62 -3.98 4.73
C CYS A 431 7.15 -4.14 4.56
N SER A 432 7.59 -4.75 3.46
CA SER A 432 9.02 -5.00 3.18
C SER A 432 9.82 -3.73 2.97
N GLU A 433 9.18 -2.67 2.46
CA GLU A 433 9.78 -1.36 2.26
C GLU A 433 10.19 -0.70 3.58
N MET A 434 9.47 -0.96 4.67
CA MET A 434 9.82 -0.45 6.00
C MET A 434 11.09 -1.11 6.53
N THR A 435 11.21 -2.43 6.43
CA THR A 435 12.42 -3.13 6.85
C THR A 435 13.61 -2.83 5.95
N ALA A 436 13.38 -2.74 4.63
CA ALA A 436 14.42 -2.33 3.68
C ALA A 436 14.93 -0.91 3.94
N PHE A 437 14.04 0.02 4.32
CA PHE A 437 14.45 1.36 4.74
C PHE A 437 15.38 1.31 5.97
N ILE A 438 15.07 0.47 6.96
CA ILE A 438 15.90 0.31 8.16
C ILE A 438 17.29 -0.25 7.81
N ASP A 439 17.35 -1.27 6.95
CA ASP A 439 18.63 -1.84 6.46
C ASP A 439 19.49 -0.77 5.76
N GLU A 440 18.87 0.01 4.88
CA GLU A 440 19.53 1.08 4.13
C GLU A 440 19.95 2.24 5.03
N TYR A 441 19.17 2.57 6.06
CA TYR A 441 19.54 3.54 7.09
C TYR A 441 20.74 3.05 7.91
N GLN A 442 20.79 1.77 8.31
CA GLN A 442 21.96 1.21 8.98
C GLN A 442 23.22 1.26 8.10
N SER A 443 23.06 1.01 6.79
CA SER A 443 24.15 1.13 5.83
C SER A 443 24.64 2.58 5.72
N LEU A 444 23.74 3.56 5.58
CA LEU A 444 24.08 4.99 5.57
C LEU A 444 24.77 5.41 6.86
N LYS A 445 24.26 4.97 8.02
CA LYS A 445 24.85 5.22 9.34
C LYS A 445 26.30 4.75 9.40
N SER A 446 26.54 3.51 9.00
CA SER A 446 27.88 2.91 8.98
C SER A 446 28.84 3.70 8.09
N LEU A 447 28.41 4.03 6.87
CA LEU A 447 29.19 4.80 5.90
C LEU A 447 29.52 6.20 6.42
N THR A 448 28.53 6.86 7.03
CA THR A 448 28.66 8.20 7.59
C THR A 448 29.67 8.22 8.72
N VAL A 449 29.60 7.27 9.65
CA VAL A 449 30.57 7.20 10.76
C VAL A 449 31.98 6.91 10.24
N ILE A 450 32.14 6.00 9.29
CA ILE A 450 33.46 5.74 8.69
C ILE A 450 34.01 7.00 8.01
N ALA A 451 33.17 7.71 7.24
CA ALA A 451 33.54 8.95 6.57
C ALA A 451 33.94 10.04 7.56
N LEU A 452 33.25 10.15 8.70
CA LEU A 452 33.58 11.09 9.78
C LEU A 452 34.98 10.85 10.37
N GLY A 453 35.46 9.61 10.39
CA GLY A 453 36.81 9.29 10.87
C GLY A 453 37.90 9.31 9.80
N SER A 454 37.55 9.24 8.52
CA SER A 454 38.51 9.27 7.41
C SER A 454 38.76 10.66 6.86
N GLU A 455 37.74 11.52 6.88
CA GLU A 455 37.94 12.91 6.55
C GLU A 455 38.67 13.58 7.73
N ASP A 456 39.79 14.22 7.43
CA ASP A 456 40.37 15.27 8.27
C ASP A 456 39.38 16.47 8.27
N ILE A 457 38.22 16.32 8.93
CA ILE A 457 36.97 17.13 8.83
C ILE A 457 37.11 18.63 9.19
N TRP A 458 38.32 19.15 9.39
CA TRP A 458 38.56 20.57 9.62
C TRP A 458 39.33 21.28 8.50
N ARG A 459 39.29 20.80 7.25
CA ARG A 459 39.70 21.67 6.13
C ARG A 459 38.59 22.69 5.85
N GLU A 460 38.85 23.94 6.19
CA GLU A 460 38.01 25.15 6.14
C GLU A 460 37.36 25.49 4.77
N ASP A 461 37.44 24.64 3.75
CA ASP A 461 37.00 24.94 2.39
C ASP A 461 35.57 24.42 2.04
N ALA A 462 34.80 23.96 3.03
CA ALA A 462 33.45 23.41 2.80
C ALA A 462 32.41 24.42 2.27
N ASP A 463 32.72 25.73 2.27
CA ASP A 463 31.83 26.80 1.80
C ASP A 463 31.66 26.83 0.25
N GLN A 464 32.31 25.94 -0.52
CA GLN A 464 32.21 25.88 -1.99
C GLN A 464 31.58 24.59 -2.54
N LEU A 465 30.56 24.03 -1.88
CA LEU A 465 29.71 23.02 -2.51
C LEU A 465 28.86 23.64 -3.63
N ASP A 466 29.37 23.55 -4.87
CA ASP A 466 28.69 24.00 -6.09
C ASP A 466 27.25 23.44 -6.19
N PRO A 467 26.21 24.29 -6.28
CA PRO A 467 24.82 23.89 -6.51
C PRO A 467 24.63 22.94 -7.72
N GLY A 468 25.55 22.98 -8.70
CA GLY A 468 25.57 22.07 -9.85
C GLY A 468 25.90 20.61 -9.51
N TYR A 469 26.48 20.32 -8.34
CA TYR A 469 26.82 18.95 -7.92
C TYR A 469 25.57 18.10 -7.66
N MET A 470 24.59 18.65 -6.93
CA MET A 470 23.33 17.96 -6.61
C MET A 470 22.50 17.64 -7.86
N SER A 471 22.51 18.52 -8.87
CA SER A 471 21.80 18.29 -10.13
C SER A 471 22.46 17.21 -11.00
N ARG A 472 23.79 17.09 -10.97
CA ARG A 472 24.55 16.06 -11.69
C ARG A 472 24.44 14.69 -11.02
N MET A 473 24.40 14.65 -9.68
CA MET A 473 24.30 13.40 -8.90
C MET A 473 22.98 12.66 -9.12
N ALA A 474 21.87 13.39 -9.27
CA ALA A 474 20.56 12.79 -9.55
C ALA A 474 20.50 11.97 -10.85
N SER A 475 21.50 12.11 -11.74
CA SER A 475 21.57 11.38 -13.02
C SER A 475 22.48 10.13 -13.02
N ASN A 476 23.32 9.92 -12.00
CA ASN A 476 24.39 8.89 -11.99
C ASN A 476 24.18 7.72 -11.00
N ILE A 477 22.97 7.58 -10.42
CA ILE A 477 22.67 6.67 -9.30
C ILE A 477 22.73 5.15 -9.64
N ASP A 478 22.96 4.75 -10.89
CA ASP A 478 22.87 3.34 -11.32
C ASP A 478 24.12 2.45 -11.04
N SER A 479 25.12 2.89 -10.27
CA SER A 479 26.39 2.17 -10.06
C SER A 479 26.76 1.92 -8.58
N GLY A 480 25.87 1.29 -7.82
CA GLY A 480 25.99 1.11 -6.35
C GLY A 480 27.00 0.10 -5.81
N ILE A 481 28.17 -0.16 -6.42
CA ILE A 481 29.04 -1.32 -6.03
C ILE A 481 30.44 -0.96 -5.47
N SER A 482 30.94 0.27 -5.54
CA SER A 482 32.40 0.48 -5.38
C SER A 482 32.94 1.05 -4.04
N TYR A 483 32.11 1.50 -3.09
CA TYR A 483 32.63 2.31 -1.96
C TYR A 483 33.23 1.50 -0.78
N LEU A 484 32.74 0.30 -0.49
CA LEU A 484 33.33 -0.53 0.59
C LEU A 484 34.70 -1.12 0.22
N ALA A 485 35.02 -1.22 -1.07
CA ALA A 485 36.32 -1.71 -1.54
C ALA A 485 37.44 -0.67 -1.43
N LEU A 486 37.11 0.63 -1.40
CA LEU A 486 38.08 1.74 -1.31
C LEU A 486 38.54 2.01 0.13
N ALA A 487 37.71 1.74 1.14
CA ALA A 487 38.06 1.98 2.54
C ALA A 487 39.10 0.99 3.12
N ASN A 488 39.47 -0.06 2.38
CA ASN A 488 40.27 -1.18 2.90
C ASN A 488 41.75 -1.16 2.51
N ARG A 489 42.27 -0.07 1.93
CA ARG A 489 43.59 -0.11 1.29
C ARG A 489 44.82 0.31 2.12
N ASP A 490 44.72 1.19 3.13
CA ASP A 490 45.97 1.74 3.73
C ASP A 490 46.04 1.90 5.27
N HIS A 491 45.07 1.41 6.07
CA HIS A 491 45.14 1.50 7.54
C HIS A 491 45.25 0.14 8.25
N PRO A 492 46.47 -0.36 8.54
CA PRO A 492 46.70 -1.66 9.19
C PRO A 492 46.26 -1.74 10.67
N ASN A 493 45.80 -0.64 11.27
CA ASN A 493 45.34 -0.59 12.67
C ASN A 493 43.84 -0.30 12.84
N ALA A 494 43.07 -0.16 11.76
CA ALA A 494 41.63 -0.11 11.85
C ALA A 494 41.12 -1.54 12.14
N LYS A 495 41.20 -1.98 13.40
CA LYS A 495 40.33 -3.05 13.91
C LYS A 495 38.95 -2.72 13.37
N ALA A 496 38.41 -3.56 12.50
CA ALA A 496 37.07 -3.38 11.94
C ALA A 496 36.10 -3.21 13.10
N LEU A 497 35.84 -1.96 13.48
CA LEU A 497 34.91 -1.61 14.52
C LEU A 497 33.61 -2.20 14.02
N ARG A 498 33.11 -3.23 14.72
CA ARG A 498 31.75 -3.71 14.53
C ARG A 498 30.84 -2.60 15.00
N LEU A 499 30.68 -1.61 14.15
CA LEU A 499 29.91 -0.39 14.33
C LEU A 499 28.42 -0.72 14.15
N GLN A 500 28.00 -1.80 14.81
CA GLN A 500 26.63 -2.31 14.80
C GLN A 500 25.96 -1.80 16.06
N THR A 501 25.63 -0.50 16.08
CA THR A 501 24.65 0.01 17.04
C THR A 501 23.25 -0.41 16.57
N PRO A 502 22.32 -0.70 17.50
CA PRO A 502 20.96 -1.11 17.14
C PRO A 502 20.26 -0.12 16.18
N PRO A 503 19.25 -0.57 15.42
CA PRO A 503 18.48 0.32 14.54
C PRO A 503 17.76 1.48 15.24
N THR A 504 17.56 1.36 16.55
CA THR A 504 16.97 2.41 17.38
C THR A 504 17.90 3.59 17.62
N VAL A 505 19.23 3.40 17.55
CA VAL A 505 20.25 4.44 17.78
C VAL A 505 20.48 5.22 16.49
N CYS A 506 20.42 6.55 16.58
CA CYS A 506 20.57 7.42 15.41
C CYS A 506 22.03 7.56 14.94
N ILE A 507 22.22 8.21 13.80
CA ILE A 507 23.56 8.43 13.21
C ILE A 507 24.41 9.31 14.13
N LEU A 508 23.86 10.42 14.62
CA LEU A 508 24.57 11.36 15.49
C LEU A 508 25.03 10.70 16.80
N GLU A 509 24.14 9.97 17.48
CA GLU A 509 24.47 9.23 18.71
C GLU A 509 25.56 8.18 18.48
N THR A 510 25.46 7.46 17.35
CA THR A 510 26.47 6.46 16.99
C THR A 510 27.82 7.12 16.71
N ALA A 511 27.83 8.26 16.01
CA ALA A 511 29.05 9.01 15.74
C ALA A 511 29.68 9.55 17.04
N ARG A 512 28.90 10.12 17.96
CA ARG A 512 29.36 10.58 19.29
C ARG A 512 29.97 9.45 20.11
N ALA A 513 29.37 8.28 20.08
CA ALA A 513 29.87 7.11 20.82
C ALA A 513 31.21 6.61 20.27
N VAL A 514 31.42 6.70 18.96
CA VAL A 514 32.66 6.27 18.28
C VAL A 514 33.75 7.32 18.36
N TYR A 515 33.38 8.60 18.33
CA TYR A 515 34.25 9.76 18.24
C TYR A 515 34.00 10.75 19.38
N PRO A 516 34.15 10.34 20.66
CA PRO A 516 33.84 11.18 21.81
C PRO A 516 34.71 12.44 21.90
N GLN A 517 35.84 12.48 21.20
CA GLN A 517 36.74 13.63 21.14
C GLN A 517 36.26 14.75 20.20
N TYR A 518 35.25 14.51 19.37
CA TYR A 518 34.69 15.52 18.46
C TYR A 518 33.40 16.10 19.04
N ASP A 519 33.25 17.41 18.98
CA ASP A 519 32.02 18.10 19.38
C ASP A 519 30.95 18.00 18.29
N LEU A 520 30.40 16.80 18.12
CA LEU A 520 29.33 16.54 17.15
C LEU A 520 28.00 17.03 17.71
N SER A 521 27.30 17.86 16.94
CA SER A 521 26.03 18.48 17.31
C SER A 521 24.93 18.19 16.27
N GLU A 522 23.69 18.59 16.54
CA GLU A 522 22.58 18.40 15.60
C GLU A 522 22.73 19.19 14.30
N VAL A 523 23.60 20.19 14.30
CA VAL A 523 23.94 21.00 13.11
C VAL A 523 25.09 20.42 12.31
N THR A 524 25.73 19.34 12.78
CA THR A 524 26.83 18.71 12.03
C THR A 524 26.32 18.21 10.67
N PRO A 525 26.93 18.64 9.55
CA PRO A 525 26.52 18.22 8.21
C PRO A 525 26.94 16.78 7.91
N PHE A 526 26.28 16.16 6.93
CA PHE A 526 26.72 14.88 6.39
C PHE A 526 28.07 15.01 5.66
N PRO A 527 29.00 14.05 5.82
CA PRO A 527 30.23 13.97 5.03
C PRO A 527 29.92 13.76 3.55
N VAL A 528 30.72 14.36 2.66
CA VAL A 528 30.52 14.29 1.21
C VAL A 528 30.53 12.85 0.71
N ALA A 529 31.40 12.01 1.28
CA ALA A 529 31.50 10.58 0.96
C ALA A 529 30.20 9.78 1.23
N SER A 530 29.27 10.30 2.03
CA SER A 530 27.99 9.65 2.34
C SER A 530 26.79 10.22 1.55
N MET A 531 26.98 11.31 0.81
CA MET A 531 25.89 12.04 0.14
C MET A 531 25.18 11.21 -0.92
N ASP A 532 25.90 10.40 -1.69
CA ASP A 532 25.30 9.51 -2.70
C ASP A 532 24.25 8.58 -2.09
N LYS A 533 24.60 7.96 -0.94
CA LYS A 533 23.71 7.04 -0.23
C LYS A 533 22.53 7.78 0.40
N LEU A 534 22.74 9.00 0.89
CA LEU A 534 21.68 9.88 1.38
C LEU A 534 20.65 10.18 0.28
N VAL A 535 21.11 10.61 -0.90
CA VAL A 535 20.26 10.91 -2.06
C VAL A 535 19.53 9.66 -2.56
N ALA A 536 20.21 8.51 -2.58
CA ALA A 536 19.60 7.23 -2.92
C ALA A 536 18.43 6.91 -1.97
N MET A 537 18.63 7.01 -0.65
CA MET A 537 17.55 6.79 0.33
C MET A 537 16.35 7.71 0.10
N PHE A 538 16.60 8.99 -0.18
CA PHE A 538 15.54 9.95 -0.53
C PHE A 538 14.74 9.53 -1.75
N SER A 539 15.42 9.18 -2.84
CA SER A 539 14.80 8.84 -4.11
C SER A 539 14.00 7.53 -4.03
N VAL A 540 14.47 6.57 -3.24
CA VAL A 540 13.90 5.22 -3.15
C VAL A 540 12.78 5.13 -2.12
N PHE A 541 12.95 5.70 -0.93
CA PHE A 541 12.02 5.49 0.18
C PHE A 541 11.16 6.71 0.52
N ILE A 542 11.65 7.93 0.26
CA ILE A 542 10.94 9.16 0.67
C ILE A 542 10.13 9.75 -0.49
N ASN A 543 10.59 9.56 -1.72
CA ASN A 543 9.87 10.02 -2.90
C ASN A 543 8.56 9.25 -3.05
N SER A 544 7.42 9.95 -2.93
CA SER A 544 6.08 9.36 -3.04
C SER A 544 5.73 8.77 -4.41
N ASN A 545 6.57 8.97 -5.42
CA ASN A 545 6.43 8.32 -6.74
C ASN A 545 7.26 7.02 -6.85
N SER A 546 8.08 6.70 -5.85
CA SER A 546 8.82 5.45 -5.80
C SER A 546 7.90 4.27 -5.44
N TYR A 547 8.17 3.10 -6.03
CA TYR A 547 7.45 1.86 -5.72
C TYR A 547 7.76 1.32 -4.31
N THR A 548 8.85 1.77 -3.71
CA THR A 548 9.30 1.39 -2.35
C THR A 548 9.14 2.55 -1.36
N ALA A 549 8.32 3.54 -1.71
CA ALA A 549 8.07 4.67 -0.82
C ALA A 549 7.46 4.19 0.50
N VAL A 550 8.06 4.57 1.63
CA VAL A 550 7.48 4.32 2.95
C VAL A 550 6.31 5.26 3.20
N SER A 551 5.28 4.77 3.89
CA SER A 551 4.03 5.53 4.14
C SER A 551 4.21 6.58 5.24
N LEU A 552 4.92 7.67 4.95
CA LEU A 552 5.21 8.73 5.92
C LEU A 552 4.16 9.85 5.91
N PRO A 553 3.84 10.51 7.04
CA PRO A 553 2.95 11.67 7.04
C PRO A 553 3.40 12.78 6.08
N SER A 554 2.46 13.40 5.34
CA SER A 554 2.76 14.49 4.38
C SER A 554 3.59 15.62 4.99
N ALA A 555 3.28 16.00 6.24
CA ALA A 555 3.98 17.07 6.95
C ALA A 555 5.47 16.75 7.18
N MET A 556 5.79 15.48 7.45
CA MET A 556 7.17 15.02 7.61
C MET A 556 7.91 15.11 6.28
N VAL A 557 7.32 14.54 5.20
CA VAL A 557 7.91 14.59 3.85
C VAL A 557 8.15 16.03 3.38
N LEU A 558 7.22 16.95 3.65
CA LEU A 558 7.37 18.38 3.31
C LEU A 558 8.51 19.04 4.08
N ARG A 559 8.61 18.82 5.41
CA ARG A 559 9.71 19.35 6.24
C ARG A 559 11.07 18.89 5.75
N ILE A 560 11.19 17.62 5.38
CA ILE A 560 12.44 17.07 4.90
C ILE A 560 12.79 17.64 3.51
N ARG A 561 11.80 17.78 2.61
CA ARG A 561 12.01 18.42 1.30
C ARG A 561 12.43 19.89 1.45
N GLU A 562 11.87 20.59 2.43
CA GLU A 562 12.27 21.96 2.76
C GLU A 562 13.73 22.02 3.25
N ARG A 563 14.13 21.11 4.15
CA ARG A 563 15.53 21.00 4.61
C ARG A 563 16.50 20.68 3.47
N LEU A 564 16.11 19.75 2.58
CA LEU A 564 16.88 19.40 1.37
C LEU A 564 17.00 20.61 0.43
N GLY A 565 15.93 21.39 0.25
CA GLY A 565 15.94 22.60 -0.58
C GLY A 565 16.78 23.75 0.00
N ARG A 566 16.98 23.78 1.33
CA ARG A 566 17.88 24.70 2.02
C ARG A 566 19.32 24.20 2.14
N SER A 567 19.63 23.03 1.58
CA SER A 567 20.92 22.34 1.76
C SER A 567 21.28 22.07 3.23
N GLN A 568 20.30 22.00 4.13
CA GLN A 568 20.49 21.70 5.55
C GLN A 568 20.50 20.18 5.75
N LEU A 569 21.56 19.54 5.28
CA LEU A 569 21.78 18.09 5.34
C LEU A 569 22.56 17.72 6.59
N THR A 570 21.92 17.82 7.75
CA THR A 570 22.52 17.47 9.03
C THR A 570 22.37 15.99 9.34
N LEU A 571 23.24 15.43 10.21
CA LEU A 571 23.23 14.01 10.60
C LEU A 571 21.87 13.52 11.16
N THR A 572 21.00 14.42 11.60
CA THR A 572 19.69 14.13 12.20
C THR A 572 18.52 14.18 11.21
N ILE A 573 18.77 14.45 9.92
CA ILE A 573 17.70 14.67 8.91
C ILE A 573 16.70 13.49 8.79
N PHE A 574 17.15 12.28 9.10
CA PHE A 574 16.35 11.06 8.98
C PHE A 574 15.87 10.49 10.31
N ASP A 575 16.19 11.11 11.44
CA ASP A 575 15.88 10.53 12.75
C ASP A 575 14.36 10.47 12.98
N GLU A 576 13.65 11.53 12.60
CA GLU A 576 12.19 11.57 12.66
C GLU A 576 11.55 10.48 11.76
N ILE A 577 12.09 10.27 10.56
CA ILE A 577 11.61 9.24 9.64
C ILE A 577 11.86 7.85 10.19
N LYS A 578 13.08 7.61 10.68
CA LYS A 578 13.49 6.35 11.29
C LYS A 578 12.55 6.00 12.43
N ASP A 579 12.29 6.94 13.33
CA ASP A 579 11.41 6.70 14.47
C ASP A 579 9.98 6.39 14.04
N GLU A 580 9.46 7.08 13.01
CA GLU A 580 8.14 6.78 12.45
C GLU A 580 8.08 5.41 11.79
N VAL A 581 9.10 5.03 11.01
CA VAL A 581 9.19 3.70 10.38
C VAL A 581 9.30 2.60 11.45
N LEU A 582 10.08 2.82 12.51
CA LEU A 582 10.16 1.90 13.64
C LEU A 582 8.83 1.79 14.39
N ASN A 583 8.10 2.90 14.56
CA ASN A 583 6.77 2.89 15.15
C ASN A 583 5.76 2.12 14.27
N MET A 584 5.76 2.33 12.95
CA MET A 584 4.91 1.58 12.02
C MET A 584 5.23 0.08 12.08
N LEU A 585 6.51 -0.29 12.04
CA LEU A 585 6.95 -1.68 12.21
C LEU A 585 6.49 -2.27 13.54
N TYR A 586 6.58 -1.50 14.64
CA TYR A 586 6.13 -1.94 15.95
C TYR A 586 4.61 -2.22 15.98
N PHE A 587 3.80 -1.21 15.63
CA PHE A 587 2.35 -1.30 15.77
C PHE A 587 1.71 -2.23 14.74
N ASP A 588 2.13 -2.15 13.47
CA ASP A 588 1.45 -2.83 12.38
C ASP A 588 1.97 -4.25 12.14
N VAL A 589 3.27 -4.47 12.33
CA VAL A 589 3.94 -5.74 12.00
C VAL A 589 4.27 -6.54 13.26
N PHE A 590 5.00 -5.95 14.21
CA PHE A 590 5.51 -6.66 15.38
C PHE A 590 4.39 -7.16 16.31
N THR A 591 3.34 -6.38 16.55
CA THR A 591 2.20 -6.86 17.36
C THR A 591 1.53 -8.13 16.79
N ARG A 592 1.64 -8.36 15.48
CA ARG A 592 1.15 -9.58 14.79
C ARG A 592 2.19 -10.69 14.79
N TYR A 593 3.46 -10.33 14.63
CA TYR A 593 4.60 -11.25 14.72
C TYR A 593 4.63 -11.91 16.11
N ALA A 594 4.55 -11.12 17.18
CA ALA A 594 4.58 -11.58 18.56
C ALA A 594 3.40 -12.48 18.95
N LYS A 595 2.24 -12.35 18.28
CA LYS A 595 1.09 -13.27 18.48
C LYS A 595 1.27 -14.63 17.82
N ARG A 596 2.21 -14.73 16.87
CA ARG A 596 2.46 -15.95 16.09
C ARG A 596 3.62 -16.76 16.64
N LYS A 597 4.59 -16.08 17.25
CA LYS A 597 5.59 -16.69 18.12
C LYS A 597 4.90 -17.25 19.36
#